data_AF-A0A1F6B2E3-F1
#
_entry.id   AF-A0A1F6B2E3-F1
#
_cell.length_a   1.000
_cell.length_b   1.000
_cell.length_c   1.000
_cell.angle_alpha   90.00
_cell.angle_beta   90.00
_cell.angle_gamma   90.00
#
_symmetry.space_group_name_H-M   'P 1'
#
loop_
_entity.id
_entity.type
_entity.pdbx_description
1 polymer ?
#
loop_
_entity_poly.entity_id
_entity_poly.type
_entity_poly.pdbx_seq_one_letter_code
_entity_poly.pdbx_strand_id
1 'polypeptide(L)'
;MLPFDIAYNLPMVIFGSLGVLVQYFFLLEAFNFPIALLGSLILALNPTYIGYLHNNMKDIPNAFAFALSIWLFWRLVKFRNVSSLLFASLAFAFAFNVKINSVFIPVICGLYYLLVIARTPMSNRGAWQSRANARKQVARFLDFARNDRIILLYFVLAPLFALLVWWPFWSDPLGKLMELPKFYSLNTYNMPVLFFGNIIRSGINIPPFYPYIYLAITTPLPILITAIIGIIFSTGFAILKKYNYLLLLLWFFMPLVRYLDPKTGAIDGVRHFMEVLYPFSFFAGVGSLLILRRFNKNYRLIIAFILFTVLLIDNIKFHPYQTSFFNSLIGGVSGANGKFDIDFWGTPQKEAVLWLNNNAPYKSYIHIVMAQSTAASYLRSDLLDNVNKKNITESDYIVLLNRQSFFNLYGISPQRLSKDHQLVFSRKIENVPLVWVFKR
;
A
#
# COMPACT_ATOMS: atom_id res chain seq x y z
N MET A 1 1.53 25.38 18.77
CA MET A 1 1.63 23.90 18.75
C MET A 1 0.54 23.38 17.82
N LEU A 2 0.82 22.38 16.98
CA LEU A 2 -0.23 21.75 16.17
C LEU A 2 -1.24 21.05 17.10
N PRO A 3 -2.54 21.01 16.75
CA PRO A 3 -3.52 20.15 17.41
C PRO A 3 -2.99 18.71 17.53
N PHE A 4 -3.25 18.07 18.68
CA PHE A 4 -2.72 16.75 19.03
C PHE A 4 -3.02 15.69 17.96
N ASP A 5 -4.23 15.70 17.40
CA ASP A 5 -4.66 14.81 16.32
C ASP A 5 -3.84 14.98 15.03
N ILE A 6 -3.41 16.21 14.71
CA ILE A 6 -2.57 16.51 13.54
C ILE A 6 -1.12 16.06 13.79
N ALA A 7 -0.62 16.20 15.02
CA ALA A 7 0.74 15.80 15.37
C ALA A 7 0.97 14.28 15.26
N TYR A 8 -0.03 13.45 15.59
CA TYR A 8 0.05 11.99 15.47
C TYR A 8 0.17 11.52 14.02
N ASN A 9 -0.44 12.24 13.08
CA ASN A 9 -0.46 11.85 11.68
C ASN A 9 0.69 12.41 10.85
N LEU A 10 1.41 13.39 11.38
CA LEU A 10 2.50 14.09 10.69
C LEU A 10 3.62 13.14 10.19
N PRO A 11 4.10 12.13 10.95
CA PRO A 11 5.12 11.22 10.43
C PRO A 11 4.69 10.48 9.17
N MET A 12 3.41 10.10 9.07
CA MET A 12 2.88 9.39 7.90
C MET A 12 2.84 10.28 6.66
N VAL A 13 2.40 11.53 6.84
CA VAL A 13 2.37 12.54 5.78
C VAL A 13 3.79 12.79 5.27
N ILE A 14 4.78 12.88 6.18
CA ILE A 14 6.19 13.03 5.83
C ILE A 14 6.69 11.83 5.03
N PHE A 15 6.54 10.60 5.55
CA PHE A 15 7.00 9.39 4.85
C PHE A 15 6.31 9.20 3.51
N GLY A 16 4.99 9.45 3.44
CA GLY A 16 4.23 9.36 2.20
C GLY A 16 4.68 10.39 1.16
N SER A 17 4.95 11.63 1.58
CA SER A 17 5.46 12.69 0.70
C SER A 17 6.88 12.40 0.23
N LEU A 18 7.76 11.96 1.13
CA LEU A 18 9.11 11.49 0.80
C LEU A 18 9.05 10.27 -0.15
N GLY A 19 8.04 9.43 -0.04
CA GLY A 19 7.75 8.33 -0.96
C GLY A 19 7.60 8.80 -2.41
N VAL A 20 6.85 9.88 -2.63
CA VAL A 20 6.70 10.47 -3.98
C VAL A 20 8.05 10.98 -4.50
N LEU A 21 8.86 11.61 -3.64
CA LEU A 21 10.20 12.09 -4.01
C LEU A 21 11.15 10.92 -4.33
N VAL A 22 11.17 9.88 -3.50
CA VAL A 22 11.94 8.65 -3.73
C VAL A 22 11.56 8.03 -5.07
N GLN A 23 10.26 7.90 -5.34
CA GLN A 23 9.77 7.42 -6.64
C GLN A 23 10.28 8.30 -7.78
N TYR A 24 10.20 9.62 -7.65
CA TYR A 24 10.64 10.55 -8.69
C TYR A 24 12.13 10.40 -9.00
N PHE A 25 12.98 10.44 -7.98
CA PHE A 25 14.43 10.30 -8.17
C PHE A 25 14.82 8.92 -8.68
N PHE A 26 14.20 7.86 -8.17
CA PHE A 26 14.42 6.51 -8.68
C PHE A 26 14.11 6.44 -10.18
N LEU A 27 12.92 6.89 -10.58
CA LEU A 27 12.49 6.83 -11.97
C LEU A 27 13.32 7.75 -12.88
N LEU A 28 13.76 8.90 -12.37
CA LEU A 28 14.61 9.82 -13.10
C LEU A 28 15.99 9.21 -13.38
N GLU A 29 16.59 8.57 -12.38
CA GLU A 29 17.90 7.91 -12.49
C GLU A 29 17.85 6.63 -13.36
N ALA A 30 16.76 5.86 -13.25
CA ALA A 30 16.65 4.55 -13.90
C ALA A 30 16.01 4.61 -15.30
N PHE A 31 15.25 5.65 -15.62
CA PHE A 31 14.53 5.77 -16.89
C PHE A 31 14.76 7.12 -17.55
N ASN A 32 13.84 8.07 -17.37
CA ASN A 32 13.91 9.41 -17.97
C ASN A 32 12.89 10.34 -17.28
N PHE A 33 13.08 11.65 -17.49
CA PHE A 33 12.26 12.69 -16.87
C PHE A 33 10.74 12.53 -17.09
N PRO A 34 10.21 12.29 -18.32
CA PRO A 34 8.78 12.13 -18.51
C PRO A 34 8.16 10.97 -17.71
N ILE A 35 8.82 9.83 -17.63
CA ILE A 35 8.35 8.69 -16.84
C ILE A 35 8.39 9.03 -15.35
N ALA A 36 9.46 9.67 -14.88
CA ALA A 36 9.60 10.09 -13.49
C ALA A 36 8.49 11.07 -13.08
N LEU A 37 8.25 12.10 -13.89
CA LEU A 37 7.23 13.10 -13.64
C LEU A 37 5.83 12.47 -13.61
N LEU A 38 5.46 11.74 -14.67
CA LEU A 38 4.13 11.14 -14.77
C LEU A 38 3.89 10.08 -13.70
N GLY A 39 4.85 9.18 -13.48
CA GLY A 39 4.73 8.10 -12.50
C GLY A 39 4.60 8.62 -11.07
N SER A 40 5.37 9.64 -10.70
CA SER A 40 5.31 10.23 -9.36
C SER A 40 4.10 11.13 -9.16
N LEU A 41 3.68 11.90 -10.17
CA LEU A 41 2.42 12.66 -10.10
C LEU A 41 1.22 11.74 -9.96
N ILE A 42 1.18 10.62 -10.70
CA ILE A 42 0.11 9.64 -10.58
C ILE A 42 0.06 9.03 -9.18
N LEU A 43 1.21 8.69 -8.59
CA LEU A 43 1.27 8.23 -7.20
C LEU A 43 0.74 9.30 -6.23
N ALA A 44 1.22 10.54 -6.40
CA ALA A 44 0.85 11.68 -5.54
C ALA A 44 -0.64 12.04 -5.61
N LEU A 45 -1.31 11.75 -6.72
CA LEU A 45 -2.73 12.03 -6.95
C LEU A 45 -3.62 10.80 -6.86
N ASN A 46 -3.07 9.64 -6.55
CA ASN A 46 -3.91 8.45 -6.39
C ASN A 46 -4.76 8.62 -5.11
N PRO A 47 -6.11 8.64 -5.19
CA PRO A 47 -6.96 8.84 -4.02
C PRO A 47 -6.69 7.83 -2.92
N THR A 48 -6.46 6.56 -3.30
CA THR A 48 -6.05 5.52 -2.36
C THR A 48 -4.78 5.94 -1.61
N TYR A 49 -3.72 6.32 -2.32
CA TYR A 49 -2.45 6.70 -1.68
C TYR A 49 -2.61 7.93 -0.77
N ILE A 50 -3.31 8.97 -1.24
CA ILE A 50 -3.60 10.18 -0.44
C ILE A 50 -4.40 9.82 0.82
N GLY A 51 -5.44 9.00 0.70
CA GLY A 51 -6.29 8.60 1.83
C GLY A 51 -5.48 7.87 2.90
N TYR A 52 -4.71 6.87 2.51
CA TYR A 52 -3.87 6.14 3.46
C TYR A 52 -2.72 6.97 4.01
N LEU A 53 -2.16 7.91 3.24
CA LEU A 53 -1.10 8.83 3.69
C LEU A 53 -1.50 9.66 4.92
N HIS A 54 -2.80 9.95 5.08
CA HIS A 54 -3.33 10.68 6.24
C HIS A 54 -3.79 9.79 7.40
N ASN A 55 -3.94 8.48 7.19
CA ASN A 55 -4.64 7.60 8.14
C ASN A 55 -3.81 6.37 8.59
N ASN A 56 -2.77 5.96 7.85
CA ASN A 56 -2.16 4.64 8.00
C ASN A 56 -0.70 4.64 8.48
N MET A 57 -0.54 4.41 9.79
CA MET A 57 0.74 4.58 10.50
C MET A 57 1.78 3.50 10.24
N LYS A 58 1.42 2.44 9.51
CA LYS A 58 2.33 1.31 9.24
C LYS A 58 2.54 1.09 7.75
N ASP A 59 1.47 1.09 6.96
CA ASP A 59 1.57 0.63 5.58
C ASP A 59 2.18 1.67 4.64
N ILE A 60 1.93 2.97 4.88
CA ILE A 60 2.56 4.05 4.09
C ILE A 60 4.06 4.18 4.41
N PRO A 61 4.49 4.24 5.69
CA PRO A 61 5.92 4.19 6.01
C PRO A 61 6.60 2.94 5.44
N ASN A 62 5.93 1.78 5.48
CA ASN A 62 6.46 0.55 4.89
C ASN A 62 6.61 0.68 3.37
N ALA A 63 5.58 1.16 2.66
CA ALA A 63 5.61 1.30 1.22
C ALA A 63 6.71 2.28 0.76
N PHE A 64 6.91 3.39 1.50
CA PHE A 64 8.05 4.30 1.34
C PHE A 64 9.39 3.57 1.52
N ALA A 65 9.56 2.86 2.64
CA ALA A 65 10.81 2.18 2.96
C ALA A 65 11.11 1.06 1.94
N PHE A 66 10.08 0.36 1.47
CA PHE A 66 10.16 -0.64 0.41
C PHE A 66 10.67 -0.01 -0.89
N ALA A 67 10.08 1.12 -1.31
CA ALA A 67 10.50 1.85 -2.51
C ALA A 67 11.95 2.34 -2.42
N LEU A 68 12.32 2.91 -1.26
CA LEU A 68 13.68 3.37 -0.98
C LEU A 68 14.68 2.20 -1.06
N SER A 69 14.33 1.05 -0.48
CA SER A 69 15.19 -0.14 -0.50
C SER A 69 15.37 -0.70 -1.91
N ILE A 70 14.31 -0.77 -2.72
CA ILE A 70 14.40 -1.20 -4.13
C ILE A 70 15.26 -0.24 -4.95
N TRP A 71 15.10 1.07 -4.79
CA TRP A 71 15.94 2.07 -5.48
C TRP A 71 17.40 1.96 -5.08
N LEU A 72 17.70 1.85 -3.79
CA LEU A 72 19.07 1.75 -3.31
C LEU A 72 19.73 0.42 -3.68
N PHE A 73 18.97 -0.68 -3.73
CA PHE A 73 19.46 -1.94 -4.30
C PHE A 73 19.75 -1.81 -5.79
N TRP A 74 18.90 -1.12 -6.56
CA TRP A 74 19.19 -0.83 -7.97
C TRP A 74 20.48 -0.01 -8.12
N ARG A 75 20.71 0.99 -7.26
CA ARG A 75 21.97 1.75 -7.21
C ARG A 75 23.16 0.86 -6.83
N LEU A 76 23.00 -0.08 -5.91
CA LEU A 76 24.02 -1.07 -5.57
C LEU A 76 24.41 -1.92 -6.79
N VAL A 77 23.45 -2.41 -7.57
CA VAL A 77 23.72 -3.18 -8.80
C VAL A 77 24.45 -2.32 -9.85
N LYS A 78 24.10 -1.02 -9.94
CA LYS A 78 24.69 -0.06 -10.89
C LYS A 78 26.12 0.36 -10.51
N PHE A 79 26.33 0.79 -9.28
CA PHE A 79 27.59 1.43 -8.83
C PHE A 79 28.56 0.47 -8.14
N ARG A 80 28.06 -0.62 -7.54
CA ARG A 80 28.88 -1.71 -6.96
C ARG A 80 29.96 -1.23 -5.98
N ASN A 81 29.62 -0.29 -5.11
CA ASN A 81 30.53 0.24 -4.10
C ASN A 81 30.00 0.02 -2.68
N VAL A 82 30.90 0.13 -1.68
CA VAL A 82 30.59 -0.13 -0.27
C VAL A 82 29.52 0.82 0.27
N SER A 83 29.53 2.08 -0.16
CA SER A 83 28.50 3.06 0.24
C SER A 83 27.10 2.63 -0.22
N SER A 84 26.96 2.18 -1.47
CA SER A 84 25.69 1.68 -2.00
C SER A 84 25.24 0.41 -1.30
N LEU A 85 26.19 -0.47 -0.92
CA LEU A 85 25.91 -1.69 -0.15
C LEU A 85 25.37 -1.33 1.23
N LEU A 86 26.04 -0.40 1.92
CA LEU A 86 25.63 0.07 3.24
C LEU A 86 24.23 0.70 3.19
N PHE A 87 24.00 1.64 2.27
CA PHE A 87 22.69 2.29 2.13
C PHE A 87 21.58 1.31 1.74
N ALA A 88 21.81 0.39 0.81
CA ALA A 88 20.82 -0.63 0.44
C ALA A 88 20.49 -1.55 1.62
N SER A 89 21.51 -1.99 2.37
CA SER A 89 21.35 -2.87 3.52
C SER A 89 20.60 -2.19 4.67
N LEU A 90 20.95 -0.93 4.97
CA LEU A 90 20.25 -0.12 5.98
C LEU A 90 18.81 0.20 5.57
N ALA A 91 18.56 0.47 4.29
CA ALA A 91 17.20 0.74 3.81
C ALA A 91 16.31 -0.51 3.91
N PHE A 92 16.85 -1.69 3.61
CA PHE A 92 16.13 -2.95 3.87
C PHE A 92 15.89 -3.15 5.37
N ALA A 93 16.91 -2.94 6.21
CA ALA A 93 16.77 -3.06 7.66
C ALA A 93 15.66 -2.15 8.20
N PHE A 94 15.62 -0.90 7.74
CA PHE A 94 14.54 0.04 8.07
C PHE A 94 13.18 -0.49 7.60
N ALA A 95 13.05 -0.91 6.34
CA ALA A 95 11.79 -1.43 5.79
C ALA A 95 11.26 -2.66 6.55
N PHE A 96 12.15 -3.61 6.87
CA PHE A 96 11.82 -4.80 7.67
C PHE A 96 11.32 -4.44 9.07
N ASN A 97 11.95 -3.47 9.71
CA ASN A 97 11.58 -3.02 11.06
C ASN A 97 10.27 -2.22 11.09
N VAL A 98 9.84 -1.63 9.96
CA VAL A 98 8.51 -1.01 9.86
C VAL A 98 7.42 -2.07 9.70
N LYS A 99 7.59 -3.02 8.77
CA LYS A 99 6.61 -4.10 8.54
C LYS A 99 7.28 -5.31 7.89
N ILE A 100 6.88 -6.49 8.36
CA ILE A 100 7.43 -7.76 7.89
C ILE A 100 7.20 -8.03 6.39
N ASN A 101 6.22 -7.39 5.75
CA ASN A 101 6.02 -7.46 4.29
C ASN A 101 7.29 -7.20 3.49
N SER A 102 8.21 -6.41 4.05
CA SER A 102 9.52 -6.12 3.46
C SER A 102 10.40 -7.35 3.22
N VAL A 103 10.06 -8.55 3.74
CA VAL A 103 10.77 -9.79 3.39
C VAL A 103 10.79 -10.07 1.89
N PHE A 104 9.82 -9.54 1.13
CA PHE A 104 9.78 -9.69 -0.32
C PHE A 104 10.90 -8.91 -1.02
N ILE A 105 11.49 -7.89 -0.40
CA ILE A 105 12.56 -7.07 -1.00
C ILE A 105 13.78 -7.93 -1.39
N PRO A 106 14.45 -8.69 -0.50
CA PRO A 106 15.59 -9.52 -0.87
C PRO A 106 15.20 -10.60 -1.89
N VAL A 107 13.97 -11.09 -1.87
CA VAL A 107 13.48 -12.03 -2.90
C VAL A 107 13.42 -11.34 -4.28
N ILE A 108 12.81 -10.16 -4.37
CA ILE A 108 12.75 -9.36 -5.61
C ILE A 108 14.16 -9.01 -6.10
N CYS A 109 15.00 -8.50 -5.20
CA CYS A 109 16.38 -8.12 -5.48
C CYS A 109 17.22 -9.31 -5.96
N GLY A 110 17.06 -10.48 -5.33
CA GLY A 110 17.72 -11.73 -5.70
C GLY A 110 17.29 -12.22 -7.07
N LEU A 111 15.98 -12.31 -7.32
CA LEU A 111 15.44 -12.71 -8.62
C LEU A 111 15.87 -11.74 -9.73
N TYR A 112 15.78 -10.43 -9.48
CA TYR A 112 16.25 -9.42 -10.41
C TYR A 112 17.72 -9.60 -10.75
N TYR A 113 18.57 -9.75 -9.73
CA TYR A 113 20.01 -9.92 -9.89
C TYR A 113 20.37 -11.19 -10.66
N LEU A 114 19.76 -12.33 -10.30
CA LEU A 114 19.95 -13.61 -10.98
C LEU A 114 19.55 -13.52 -12.46
N LEU A 115 18.41 -12.90 -12.77
CA LEU A 115 17.93 -12.76 -14.15
C LEU A 115 18.75 -11.78 -14.99
N VAL A 116 19.30 -10.72 -14.38
CA VAL A 116 20.24 -9.80 -15.04
C VAL A 116 21.53 -10.55 -15.41
N ILE A 117 22.11 -11.30 -14.47
CA ILE A 117 23.35 -12.05 -14.71
C ILE A 117 23.16 -13.18 -15.72
N ALA A 118 22.09 -13.97 -15.57
CA ALA A 118 21.82 -15.11 -16.43
C ALA A 118 21.62 -14.73 -17.91
N ARG A 119 21.28 -13.46 -18.19
CA ARG A 119 20.93 -12.99 -19.55
C ARG A 119 21.90 -11.96 -20.14
N THR A 120 22.87 -11.47 -19.36
CA THR A 120 24.07 -10.84 -19.92
C THR A 120 24.87 -11.88 -20.69
N PRO A 121 24.92 -11.81 -22.04
CA PRO A 121 25.61 -12.83 -22.82
C PRO A 121 27.09 -12.86 -22.44
N MET A 122 27.59 -14.06 -22.15
CA MET A 122 29.02 -14.30 -21.96
C MET A 122 29.84 -13.97 -23.24
N SER A 123 29.17 -13.75 -24.38
CA SER A 123 29.77 -13.48 -25.69
C SER A 123 30.10 -12.02 -26.00
N ASN A 124 29.66 -11.03 -25.19
CA ASN A 124 30.20 -9.66 -25.28
C ASN A 124 31.52 -9.48 -24.49
N ARG A 125 32.13 -10.60 -24.07
CA ARG A 125 33.48 -10.67 -23.51
C ARG A 125 34.37 -11.47 -24.46
N GLY A 126 34.75 -10.84 -25.57
CA GLY A 126 35.87 -11.20 -26.44
C GLY A 126 35.84 -12.59 -27.08
N ALA A 127 35.63 -12.60 -28.40
CA ALA A 127 36.11 -13.62 -29.35
C ALA A 127 36.07 -15.08 -28.87
N TRP A 128 34.99 -15.76 -29.24
CA TRP A 128 34.90 -17.21 -29.22
C TRP A 128 35.75 -17.76 -30.36
N GLN A 129 37.01 -18.08 -30.08
CA GLN A 129 37.82 -19.04 -30.85
C GLN A 129 39.15 -19.28 -30.13
N SER A 130 39.13 -20.17 -29.13
CA SER A 130 40.19 -21.17 -28.91
C SER A 130 40.03 -21.86 -27.56
N ARG A 131 40.12 -23.20 -27.59
CA ARG A 131 40.41 -24.02 -26.41
C ARG A 131 41.74 -23.56 -25.80
N ALA A 132 41.72 -22.74 -24.76
CA ALA A 132 42.93 -22.43 -23.98
C ALA A 132 42.64 -22.04 -22.53
N ASN A 133 43.15 -22.89 -21.63
CA ASN A 133 43.49 -22.70 -20.21
C ASN A 133 42.36 -22.53 -19.18
N ALA A 134 42.15 -23.59 -18.38
CA ALA A 134 41.40 -23.59 -17.13
C ALA A 134 41.81 -22.44 -16.18
N ARG A 135 43.08 -22.00 -16.20
CA ARG A 135 43.55 -20.81 -15.46
C ARG A 135 42.88 -19.50 -15.88
N LYS A 136 42.53 -19.29 -17.15
CA LYS A 136 41.78 -18.12 -17.62
C LYS A 136 40.30 -18.19 -17.24
N GLN A 137 39.73 -19.39 -17.14
CA GLN A 137 38.37 -19.59 -16.61
C GLN A 137 38.31 -19.36 -15.10
N VAL A 138 39.31 -19.83 -14.35
CA VAL A 138 39.46 -19.57 -12.90
C VAL A 138 39.68 -18.08 -12.63
N ALA A 139 40.56 -17.39 -13.37
CA ALA A 139 40.74 -15.95 -13.24
C ALA A 139 39.46 -15.15 -13.55
N ARG A 140 38.67 -15.57 -14.54
CA ARG A 140 37.37 -14.96 -14.87
C ARG A 140 36.28 -15.25 -13.83
N PHE A 141 36.27 -16.44 -13.24
CA PHE A 141 35.41 -16.78 -12.11
C PHE A 141 35.81 -15.97 -10.86
N LEU A 142 37.11 -15.75 -10.65
CA LEU A 142 37.62 -14.90 -9.57
C LEU A 142 37.27 -13.42 -9.79
N ASP A 143 37.33 -12.89 -11.01
CA ASP A 143 36.89 -11.51 -11.35
C ASP A 143 35.37 -11.33 -11.28
N PHE A 144 34.61 -12.35 -11.71
CA PHE A 144 33.16 -12.44 -11.49
C PHE A 144 32.86 -12.40 -10.00
N ALA A 145 33.45 -13.30 -9.21
CA ALA A 145 33.34 -13.30 -7.77
C ALA A 145 33.79 -11.96 -7.16
N ARG A 146 34.81 -11.29 -7.70
CA ARG A 146 35.33 -10.02 -7.14
C ARG A 146 34.38 -8.84 -7.35
N ASN A 147 33.76 -8.70 -8.52
CA ASN A 147 32.85 -7.60 -8.85
C ASN A 147 31.40 -7.81 -8.38
N ASP A 148 31.02 -9.05 -8.13
CA ASP A 148 29.67 -9.42 -7.67
C ASP A 148 29.60 -9.69 -6.16
N ARG A 149 30.76 -9.90 -5.50
CA ARG A 149 30.90 -9.99 -4.03
C ARG A 149 30.14 -8.91 -3.28
N ILE A 150 30.23 -7.66 -3.73
CA ILE A 150 29.56 -6.53 -3.06
C ILE A 150 28.03 -6.67 -3.09
N ILE A 151 27.47 -7.19 -4.20
CA ILE A 151 26.03 -7.43 -4.30
C ILE A 151 25.65 -8.68 -3.50
N LEU A 152 26.47 -9.74 -3.53
CA LEU A 152 26.23 -10.93 -2.72
C LEU A 152 26.28 -10.64 -1.22
N LEU A 153 27.17 -9.74 -0.78
CA LEU A 153 27.25 -9.28 0.60
C LEU A 153 25.96 -8.59 1.07
N TYR A 154 25.17 -7.97 0.18
CA TYR A 154 23.86 -7.41 0.57
C TYR A 154 22.93 -8.48 1.13
N PHE A 155 22.91 -9.68 0.56
CA PHE A 155 22.03 -10.76 1.02
C PHE A 155 22.45 -11.33 2.39
N VAL A 156 23.64 -10.97 2.89
CA VAL A 156 24.11 -11.29 4.24
C VAL A 156 23.95 -10.09 5.17
N LEU A 157 24.42 -8.91 4.76
CA LEU A 157 24.42 -7.70 5.58
C LEU A 157 23.03 -7.12 5.78
N ALA A 158 22.14 -7.20 4.80
CA ALA A 158 20.81 -6.63 4.92
C ALA A 158 19.97 -7.35 5.99
N PRO A 159 19.84 -8.70 6.01
CA PRO A 159 19.21 -9.41 7.12
C PRO A 159 19.93 -9.19 8.46
N LEU A 160 21.26 -9.17 8.48
CA LEU A 160 22.03 -8.90 9.70
C LEU A 160 21.68 -7.53 10.29
N PHE A 161 21.70 -6.48 9.47
CA PHE A 161 21.33 -5.13 9.91
C PHE A 161 19.86 -5.05 10.33
N ALA A 162 18.97 -5.77 9.63
CA ALA A 162 17.56 -5.85 10.02
C ALA A 162 17.41 -6.38 11.45
N LEU A 163 18.13 -7.45 11.81
CA LEU A 163 18.12 -8.01 13.16
C LEU A 163 18.82 -7.09 14.18
N LEU A 164 19.95 -6.47 13.83
CA LEU A 164 20.68 -5.55 14.71
C LEU A 164 19.88 -4.31 15.06
N VAL A 165 19.04 -3.81 14.15
CA VAL A 165 18.18 -2.64 14.41
C VAL A 165 16.82 -3.04 15.00
N TRP A 166 16.56 -4.34 15.17
CA TRP A 166 15.30 -4.87 15.73
C TRP A 166 15.26 -4.81 17.26
N TRP A 167 15.49 -3.61 17.79
CA TRP A 167 15.67 -3.34 19.22
C TRP A 167 14.59 -3.89 20.16
N PRO A 168 13.28 -3.94 19.82
CA PRO A 168 12.28 -4.48 20.74
C PRO A 168 12.43 -5.99 20.97
N PHE A 169 13.19 -6.68 20.11
CA PHE A 169 13.36 -8.13 20.14
C PHE A 169 14.82 -8.54 20.31
N TRP A 170 15.71 -7.64 20.78
CA TRP A 170 17.12 -7.97 21.03
C TRP A 170 17.35 -9.09 22.06
N SER A 171 16.38 -9.34 22.95
CA SER A 171 16.46 -10.45 23.91
C SER A 171 16.40 -11.83 23.26
N ASP A 172 15.67 -11.97 22.14
CA ASP A 172 15.56 -13.22 21.38
C ASP A 172 15.10 -12.96 19.92
N PRO A 173 15.99 -12.38 19.07
CA PRO A 173 15.59 -11.96 17.73
C PRO A 173 15.30 -13.16 16.80
N LEU A 174 16.01 -14.27 17.00
CA LEU A 174 15.82 -15.48 16.19
C LEU A 174 14.54 -16.22 16.57
N GLY A 175 14.24 -16.39 17.87
CA GLY A 175 12.97 -16.97 18.30
C GLY A 175 11.79 -16.14 17.82
N LYS A 176 11.88 -14.80 17.91
CA LYS A 176 10.83 -13.90 17.38
C LYS A 176 10.67 -13.98 15.87
N LEU A 177 11.76 -14.12 15.12
CA LEU A 177 11.69 -14.36 13.67
C LEU A 177 10.94 -15.66 13.34
N MET A 178 11.19 -16.74 14.10
CA MET A 178 10.52 -18.03 13.93
C MET A 178 9.05 -18.01 14.35
N GLU A 179 8.65 -17.13 15.27
CA GLU A 179 7.26 -16.92 15.67
C GLU A 179 6.42 -16.18 14.62
N LEU A 180 7.04 -15.34 13.77
CA LEU A 180 6.32 -14.45 12.85
C LEU A 180 5.27 -15.15 11.97
N PRO A 181 5.57 -16.29 11.31
CA PRO A 181 4.58 -16.96 10.46
C PRO A 181 3.33 -17.36 11.24
N LYS A 182 3.48 -17.83 12.48
CA LYS A 182 2.36 -18.19 13.37
C LYS A 182 1.62 -16.95 13.88
N PHE A 183 2.36 -15.92 14.31
CA PHE A 183 1.75 -14.68 14.81
C PHE A 183 0.89 -14.00 13.75
N TYR A 184 1.42 -13.82 12.54
CA TYR A 184 0.71 -13.15 11.46
C TYR A 184 -0.39 -14.00 10.83
N SER A 185 -0.28 -15.32 10.86
CA SER A 185 -1.39 -16.18 10.40
C SER A 185 -2.58 -16.15 11.36
N LEU A 186 -2.36 -15.91 12.66
CA LEU A 186 -3.42 -15.85 13.68
C LEU A 186 -4.07 -14.47 13.82
N ASN A 187 -3.32 -13.36 13.67
CA ASN A 187 -3.81 -12.01 13.98
C ASN A 187 -5.02 -11.54 13.16
N THR A 188 -5.20 -12.07 11.96
CA THR A 188 -6.35 -11.77 11.09
C THR A 188 -7.17 -13.01 10.79
N TYR A 189 -6.91 -14.12 11.48
CA TYR A 189 -7.55 -15.39 11.20
C TYR A 189 -9.06 -15.30 11.45
N ASN A 190 -9.84 -15.81 10.51
CA ASN A 190 -11.29 -15.88 10.55
C ASN A 190 -12.01 -14.51 10.65
N MET A 191 -11.30 -13.39 10.44
CA MET A 191 -11.95 -12.09 10.34
C MET A 191 -12.84 -12.03 9.10
N PRO A 192 -14.09 -11.53 9.22
CA PRO A 192 -15.00 -11.43 8.10
C PRO A 192 -14.53 -10.34 7.12
N VAL A 193 -14.66 -10.63 5.83
CA VAL A 193 -14.36 -9.70 4.75
C VAL A 193 -15.53 -9.73 3.78
N LEU A 194 -16.10 -8.56 3.49
CA LEU A 194 -17.17 -8.45 2.52
C LEU A 194 -16.57 -8.34 1.12
N PHE A 195 -16.85 -9.32 0.28
CA PHE A 195 -16.28 -9.42 -1.06
C PHE A 195 -17.34 -9.91 -2.06
N PHE A 196 -17.71 -9.05 -3.00
CA PHE A 196 -18.84 -9.25 -3.92
C PHE A 196 -20.15 -9.67 -3.25
N GLY A 197 -20.42 -9.13 -2.06
CA GLY A 197 -21.66 -9.39 -1.31
C GLY A 197 -21.64 -10.66 -0.46
N ASN A 198 -20.55 -11.43 -0.54
CA ASN A 198 -20.34 -12.61 0.29
C ASN A 198 -19.37 -12.31 1.42
N ILE A 199 -19.58 -12.94 2.57
CA ILE A 199 -18.63 -12.89 3.69
C ILE A 199 -17.62 -14.02 3.51
N ILE A 200 -16.40 -13.66 3.10
CA ILE A 200 -15.25 -14.55 3.14
C ILE A 200 -14.49 -14.36 4.46
N ARG A 201 -13.52 -15.24 4.73
CA ARG A 201 -12.77 -15.29 5.97
C ARG A 201 -11.27 -15.19 5.70
N SER A 202 -10.67 -14.14 6.25
CA SER A 202 -9.23 -13.92 6.21
C SER A 202 -8.48 -15.11 6.81
N GLY A 203 -7.41 -15.55 6.12
CA GLY A 203 -6.62 -16.71 6.54
C GLY A 203 -7.26 -18.08 6.26
N ILE A 204 -8.41 -18.13 5.58
CA ILE A 204 -9.14 -19.38 5.29
C ILE A 204 -9.42 -19.53 3.79
N ASN A 205 -10.10 -18.55 3.18
CA ASN A 205 -10.62 -18.66 1.82
C ASN A 205 -10.52 -17.35 1.03
N ILE A 206 -9.41 -16.63 1.18
CA ILE A 206 -9.16 -15.42 0.38
C ILE A 206 -8.96 -15.80 -1.10
N PRO A 207 -9.74 -15.24 -2.04
CA PRO A 207 -9.57 -15.54 -3.45
C PRO A 207 -8.22 -15.04 -3.99
N PRO A 208 -7.55 -15.80 -4.88
CA PRO A 208 -6.28 -15.36 -5.50
C PRO A 208 -6.36 -14.02 -6.22
N PHE A 209 -7.55 -13.67 -6.72
CA PHE A 209 -7.79 -12.43 -7.42
C PHE A 209 -8.11 -11.23 -6.52
N TYR A 210 -8.21 -11.42 -5.20
CA TYR A 210 -8.48 -10.36 -4.21
C TYR A 210 -7.65 -9.08 -4.43
N PRO A 211 -6.30 -9.12 -4.50
CA PRO A 211 -5.52 -7.89 -4.61
C PRO A 211 -5.76 -7.17 -5.93
N TYR A 212 -5.91 -7.91 -7.04
CA TYR A 212 -6.12 -7.33 -8.36
C TYR A 212 -7.50 -6.69 -8.48
N ILE A 213 -8.54 -7.30 -7.89
CA ILE A 213 -9.88 -6.70 -7.82
C ILE A 213 -9.85 -5.41 -7.01
N TYR A 214 -9.24 -5.41 -5.82
CA TYR A 214 -9.14 -4.19 -5.01
C TYR A 214 -8.40 -3.07 -5.74
N LEU A 215 -7.25 -3.35 -6.35
CA LEU A 215 -6.55 -2.37 -7.19
C LEU A 215 -7.45 -1.87 -8.34
N ALA A 216 -8.20 -2.76 -8.99
CA ALA A 216 -9.05 -2.42 -10.11
C ALA A 216 -10.25 -1.55 -9.73
N ILE A 217 -10.83 -1.70 -8.54
CA ILE A 217 -12.04 -0.96 -8.13
C ILE A 217 -11.73 0.29 -7.29
N THR A 218 -10.56 0.39 -6.64
CA THR A 218 -10.18 1.56 -5.83
C THR A 218 -9.18 2.50 -6.52
N THR A 219 -8.91 2.29 -7.81
CA THR A 219 -8.02 3.14 -8.61
C THR A 219 -8.83 3.92 -9.65
N PRO A 220 -8.65 5.24 -9.81
CA PRO A 220 -9.26 6.00 -10.90
C PRO A 220 -9.04 5.35 -12.28
N LEU A 221 -10.07 5.29 -13.13
CA LEU A 221 -10.00 4.60 -14.42
C LEU A 221 -8.85 5.07 -15.33
N PRO A 222 -8.52 6.37 -15.42
CA PRO A 222 -7.38 6.80 -16.23
C PRO A 222 -6.06 6.19 -15.77
N ILE A 223 -5.85 6.06 -14.45
CA ILE A 223 -4.66 5.40 -13.88
C ILE A 223 -4.69 3.91 -14.21
N LEU A 224 -5.84 3.24 -14.05
CA LEU A 224 -5.96 1.81 -14.32
C LEU A 224 -5.67 1.47 -15.79
N ILE A 225 -6.27 2.19 -16.74
CA ILE A 225 -6.09 1.97 -18.17
C ILE A 225 -4.63 2.18 -18.57
N THR A 226 -4.04 3.29 -18.12
CA THR A 226 -2.64 3.59 -18.42
C THR A 226 -1.68 2.60 -17.75
N ALA A 227 -1.99 2.12 -16.54
CA ALA A 227 -1.21 1.08 -15.87
C ALA A 227 -1.22 -0.24 -16.64
N ILE A 228 -2.39 -0.68 -17.14
CA ILE A 228 -2.49 -1.91 -17.96
C ILE A 228 -1.62 -1.79 -19.22
N ILE A 229 -1.73 -0.68 -19.95
CA ILE A 229 -0.87 -0.41 -21.12
C ILE A 229 0.61 -0.42 -20.71
N GLY A 230 0.94 0.24 -19.60
CA GLY A 230 2.29 0.27 -19.05
C GLY A 230 2.86 -1.10 -18.73
N ILE A 231 2.07 -1.99 -18.10
CA ILE A 231 2.47 -3.37 -17.76
C ILE A 231 2.76 -4.16 -19.03
N ILE A 232 1.88 -4.10 -20.04
CA ILE A 232 2.04 -4.82 -21.31
C ILE A 232 3.36 -4.40 -22.00
N PHE A 233 3.58 -3.09 -22.17
CA PHE A 233 4.79 -2.59 -22.83
C PHE A 233 6.06 -2.80 -21.99
N SER A 234 5.97 -2.65 -20.66
CA SER A 234 7.10 -2.92 -19.76
C SER A 234 7.52 -4.39 -19.80
N THR A 235 6.57 -5.31 -19.95
CA THR A 235 6.83 -6.74 -20.16
C THR A 235 7.60 -6.96 -21.46
N GLY A 236 7.15 -6.35 -22.56
CA GLY A 236 7.88 -6.36 -23.84
C GLY A 236 9.30 -5.79 -23.70
N PHE A 237 9.47 -4.66 -23.03
CA PHE A 237 10.79 -4.06 -22.77
C PHE A 237 11.70 -4.93 -21.91
N ALA A 238 11.16 -5.62 -20.90
CA ALA A 238 11.90 -6.55 -20.08
C ALA A 238 12.36 -7.79 -20.88
N ILE A 239 11.51 -8.31 -21.78
CA ILE A 239 11.87 -9.38 -22.72
C ILE A 239 12.99 -8.92 -23.66
N LEU A 240 12.94 -7.68 -24.13
CA LEU A 240 14.00 -7.00 -24.89
C LEU A 240 15.22 -6.59 -24.05
N LYS A 241 15.41 -7.20 -22.87
CA LYS A 241 16.57 -7.02 -21.99
C LYS A 241 16.73 -5.61 -21.41
N LYS A 242 15.68 -4.79 -21.35
CA LYS A 242 15.68 -3.54 -20.57
C LYS A 242 15.38 -3.85 -19.10
N TYR A 243 16.39 -4.31 -18.37
CA TYR A 243 16.23 -4.90 -17.04
C TYR A 243 15.63 -3.96 -15.98
N ASN A 244 15.73 -2.64 -16.13
CA ASN A 244 15.04 -1.72 -15.21
C ASN A 244 13.52 -1.99 -15.19
N TYR A 245 12.90 -2.28 -16.34
CA TYR A 245 11.47 -2.66 -16.39
C TYR A 245 11.19 -4.00 -15.71
N LEU A 246 12.13 -4.96 -15.78
CA LEU A 246 12.02 -6.25 -15.08
C LEU A 246 11.98 -6.06 -13.56
N LEU A 247 12.80 -5.18 -13.00
CA LEU A 247 12.78 -4.89 -11.56
C LEU A 247 11.40 -4.39 -11.10
N LEU A 248 10.80 -3.46 -11.85
CA LEU A 248 9.48 -2.90 -11.52
C LEU A 248 8.36 -3.95 -11.69
N LEU A 249 8.47 -4.85 -12.66
CA LEU A 249 7.54 -5.99 -12.81
C LEU A 249 7.66 -6.97 -11.65
N LEU A 250 8.88 -7.35 -11.27
CA LEU A 250 9.12 -8.21 -10.10
C LEU A 250 8.58 -7.55 -8.83
N TRP A 251 8.83 -6.26 -8.65
CA TRP A 251 8.29 -5.52 -7.50
C TRP A 251 6.75 -5.49 -7.50
N PHE A 252 6.09 -5.32 -8.65
CA PHE A 252 4.63 -5.34 -8.68
C PHE A 252 4.05 -6.73 -8.38
N PHE A 253 4.56 -7.77 -9.02
CA PHE A 253 3.95 -9.10 -8.94
C PHE A 253 4.36 -9.90 -7.70
N MET A 254 5.62 -9.82 -7.25
CA MET A 254 6.11 -10.68 -6.17
C MET A 254 5.38 -10.51 -4.83
N PRO A 255 5.08 -9.29 -4.33
CA PRO A 255 4.30 -9.13 -3.11
C PRO A 255 2.85 -9.63 -3.23
N LEU A 256 2.35 -9.81 -4.46
CA LEU A 256 0.98 -10.30 -4.72
C LEU A 256 0.91 -11.83 -4.81
N VAL A 257 2.02 -12.52 -5.07
CA VAL A 257 2.08 -13.99 -5.17
C VAL A 257 1.57 -14.68 -3.89
N ARG A 258 1.71 -14.06 -2.71
CA ARG A 258 1.17 -14.63 -1.46
C ARG A 258 -0.33 -14.90 -1.50
N TYR A 259 -1.09 -14.13 -2.27
CA TYR A 259 -2.53 -14.29 -2.39
C TYR A 259 -2.93 -15.54 -3.19
N LEU A 260 -2.00 -16.20 -3.88
CA LEU A 260 -2.25 -17.52 -4.46
C LEU A 260 -2.56 -18.58 -3.39
N ASP A 261 -2.11 -18.38 -2.15
CA ASP A 261 -2.53 -19.18 -1.01
C ASP A 261 -3.80 -18.58 -0.38
N PRO A 262 -4.94 -19.29 -0.40
CA PRO A 262 -6.18 -18.83 0.21
C PRO A 262 -6.08 -18.63 1.73
N LYS A 263 -5.05 -19.19 2.38
CA LYS A 263 -4.75 -19.02 3.80
C LYS A 263 -3.97 -17.73 4.11
N THR A 264 -3.68 -16.90 3.11
CA THR A 264 -3.12 -15.57 3.34
C THR A 264 -4.09 -14.71 4.14
N GLY A 265 -3.58 -14.07 5.20
CA GLY A 265 -4.32 -13.06 5.95
C GLY A 265 -4.54 -11.81 5.11
N ALA A 266 -5.80 -11.45 4.90
CA ALA A 266 -6.17 -10.26 4.12
C ALA A 266 -7.52 -9.72 4.57
N ILE A 267 -7.54 -8.45 4.96
CA ILE A 267 -8.73 -7.68 5.30
C ILE A 267 -8.57 -6.27 4.75
N ASP A 268 -9.64 -5.47 4.74
CA ASP A 268 -9.52 -4.02 4.63
C ASP A 268 -8.84 -3.51 3.33
N GLY A 269 -9.09 -4.23 2.22
CA GLY A 269 -8.66 -3.85 0.88
C GLY A 269 -7.15 -3.84 0.65
N VAL A 270 -6.65 -2.74 0.08
CA VAL A 270 -5.28 -2.63 -0.44
C VAL A 270 -4.19 -2.52 0.62
N ARG A 271 -4.56 -2.29 1.89
CA ARG A 271 -3.62 -1.95 2.96
C ARG A 271 -2.50 -2.98 3.16
N HIS A 272 -2.77 -4.25 2.86
CA HIS A 272 -1.81 -5.32 3.02
C HIS A 272 -0.74 -5.40 1.92
N PHE A 273 -0.88 -4.65 0.83
CA PHE A 273 0.04 -4.67 -0.30
C PHE A 273 0.28 -3.27 -0.89
N MET A 274 0.18 -2.21 -0.09
CA MET A 274 0.38 -0.82 -0.52
C MET A 274 1.73 -0.56 -1.21
N GLU A 275 2.76 -1.37 -0.92
CA GLU A 275 4.06 -1.35 -1.60
C GLU A 275 3.95 -1.48 -3.13
N VAL A 276 2.88 -2.08 -3.65
CA VAL A 276 2.68 -2.24 -5.11
C VAL A 276 2.16 -0.99 -5.79
N LEU A 277 1.66 0.01 -5.05
CA LEU A 277 1.18 1.27 -5.63
C LEU A 277 2.30 2.06 -6.34
N TYR A 278 3.55 1.89 -5.90
CA TYR A 278 4.73 2.51 -6.50
C TYR A 278 5.01 1.96 -7.91
N PRO A 279 5.25 0.64 -8.11
CA PRO A 279 5.44 0.12 -9.45
C PRO A 279 4.17 0.23 -10.31
N PHE A 280 2.98 0.17 -9.70
CA PHE A 280 1.72 0.40 -10.41
C PHE A 280 1.63 1.83 -10.99
N SER A 281 1.98 2.85 -10.21
CA SER A 281 2.02 4.24 -10.67
C SER A 281 3.12 4.48 -11.70
N PHE A 282 4.26 3.78 -11.59
CA PHE A 282 5.26 3.74 -12.66
C PHE A 282 4.68 3.22 -13.98
N PHE A 283 3.96 2.11 -13.96
CA PHE A 283 3.33 1.58 -15.18
C PHE A 283 2.30 2.56 -15.74
N ALA A 284 1.49 3.18 -14.88
CA ALA A 284 0.58 4.24 -15.31
C ALA A 284 1.31 5.41 -15.98
N GLY A 285 2.48 5.81 -15.46
CA GLY A 285 3.35 6.81 -16.09
C GLY A 285 3.88 6.38 -17.46
N VAL A 286 4.33 5.13 -17.61
CA VAL A 286 4.77 4.56 -18.89
C VAL A 286 3.62 4.55 -19.90
N GLY A 287 2.45 4.03 -19.52
CA GLY A 287 1.28 3.99 -20.41
C GLY A 287 0.80 5.37 -20.79
N SER A 288 0.75 6.32 -19.84
CA SER A 288 0.41 7.72 -20.09
C SER A 288 1.36 8.34 -21.12
N LEU A 289 2.67 8.13 -20.97
CA LEU A 289 3.67 8.63 -21.91
C LEU A 289 3.50 8.01 -23.31
N LEU A 290 3.21 6.71 -23.41
CA LEU A 290 2.99 6.02 -24.67
C LEU A 290 1.76 6.57 -25.40
N ILE A 291 0.67 6.84 -24.68
CA ILE A 291 -0.53 7.48 -25.22
C ILE A 291 -0.23 8.91 -25.67
N LEU A 292 0.37 9.73 -24.81
CA LEU A 292 0.71 11.12 -25.12
C LEU A 292 1.59 11.25 -26.37
N ARG A 293 2.50 10.29 -26.59
CA ARG A 293 3.36 10.26 -27.77
C ARG A 293 2.61 10.03 -29.09
N ARG A 294 1.37 9.51 -29.06
CA ARG A 294 0.50 9.39 -30.25
C ARG A 294 -0.06 10.73 -30.70
N PHE A 295 -0.09 11.74 -29.84
CA PHE A 295 -0.57 13.08 -30.16
C PHE A 295 0.57 14.00 -30.61
N ASN A 296 0.21 15.02 -31.40
CA ASN A 296 1.13 16.08 -31.82
C ASN A 296 1.73 16.77 -30.59
N LYS A 297 3.03 17.07 -30.63
CA LYS A 297 3.81 17.69 -29.54
C LYS A 297 3.14 18.94 -28.96
N ASN A 298 2.45 19.72 -29.80
CA ASN A 298 1.78 20.96 -29.39
C ASN A 298 0.63 20.73 -28.41
N TYR A 299 -0.04 19.56 -28.45
CA TYR A 299 -1.19 19.26 -27.58
C TYR A 299 -0.84 18.39 -26.36
N ARG A 300 0.38 17.86 -26.27
CA ARG A 300 0.74 16.91 -25.21
C ARG A 300 0.62 17.50 -23.81
N LEU A 301 1.02 18.77 -23.63
CA LEU A 301 0.90 19.46 -22.34
C LEU A 301 -0.57 19.67 -21.95
N ILE A 302 -1.42 20.04 -22.91
CA ILE A 302 -2.85 20.23 -22.69
C ILE A 302 -3.51 18.90 -22.27
N ILE A 303 -3.20 17.81 -22.98
CA ILE A 303 -3.74 16.47 -22.66
C ILE A 303 -3.23 15.99 -21.29
N ALA A 304 -1.95 16.21 -20.97
CA ALA A 304 -1.39 15.88 -19.67
C ALA A 304 -2.06 16.70 -18.55
N PHE A 305 -2.34 17.98 -18.79
CA PHE A 305 -3.07 18.84 -17.86
C PHE A 305 -4.50 18.35 -17.64
N ILE A 306 -5.23 18.00 -18.70
CA ILE A 306 -6.58 17.42 -18.60
C ILE A 306 -6.56 16.13 -17.78
N LEU A 307 -5.62 15.22 -18.07
CA LEU A 307 -5.46 13.98 -17.30
C LEU A 307 -5.24 14.29 -15.82
N PHE A 308 -4.35 15.23 -15.51
CA PHE A 308 -4.08 15.67 -14.14
C PHE A 308 -5.32 16.25 -13.46
N THR A 309 -6.07 17.13 -14.14
CA THR A 309 -7.32 17.70 -13.61
C THR A 309 -8.33 16.62 -13.29
N VAL A 310 -8.49 15.61 -14.16
CA VAL A 310 -9.41 14.48 -13.91
C VAL A 310 -9.02 13.71 -12.64
N LEU A 311 -7.72 13.49 -12.39
CA LEU A 311 -7.26 12.81 -11.17
C LEU A 311 -7.49 13.65 -9.90
N LEU A 312 -7.48 14.98 -10.00
CA LEU A 312 -7.78 15.86 -8.88
C LEU A 312 -9.26 15.83 -8.47
N ILE A 313 -10.18 15.63 -9.41
CA ILE A 313 -11.63 15.64 -9.14
C ILE A 313 -12.00 14.61 -8.08
N ASP A 314 -11.49 13.37 -8.20
CA ASP A 314 -11.76 12.31 -7.23
C ASP A 314 -11.21 12.68 -5.84
N ASN A 315 -10.02 13.27 -5.78
CA ASN A 315 -9.43 13.71 -4.52
C ASN A 315 -10.23 14.83 -3.84
N ILE A 316 -10.73 15.80 -4.60
CA ILE A 316 -11.56 16.90 -4.09
C ILE A 316 -12.90 16.36 -3.60
N LYS A 317 -13.58 15.55 -4.43
CA LYS A 317 -14.91 15.01 -4.13
C LYS A 317 -14.89 14.10 -2.91
N PHE A 318 -13.82 13.32 -2.75
CA PHE A 318 -13.70 12.37 -1.66
C PHE A 318 -12.99 12.94 -0.43
N HIS A 319 -12.43 14.15 -0.42
CA HIS A 319 -11.75 14.64 0.78
C HIS A 319 -12.72 14.85 1.95
N PRO A 320 -12.43 14.34 3.18
CA PRO A 320 -11.22 13.61 3.62
C PRO A 320 -11.34 12.06 3.65
N TYR A 321 -12.31 11.49 2.96
CA TYR A 321 -12.64 10.05 2.87
C TYR A 321 -12.11 9.34 1.62
N GLN A 322 -10.92 9.67 1.14
CA GLN A 322 -10.36 8.99 -0.03
C GLN A 322 -10.14 7.48 0.20
N THR A 323 -10.09 7.03 1.46
CA THR A 323 -10.10 5.60 1.84
C THR A 323 -11.39 4.87 1.45
N SER A 324 -12.49 5.60 1.23
CA SER A 324 -13.78 5.08 0.79
C SER A 324 -14.02 5.23 -0.71
N PHE A 325 -12.98 5.57 -1.48
CA PHE A 325 -13.09 5.73 -2.93
C PHE A 325 -13.27 4.39 -3.65
N PHE A 326 -14.34 4.30 -4.44
CA PHE A 326 -14.58 3.26 -5.43
C PHE A 326 -14.86 3.91 -6.77
N ASN A 327 -14.28 3.37 -7.84
CA ASN A 327 -14.40 3.94 -9.18
C ASN A 327 -15.69 3.48 -9.89
N SER A 328 -15.90 4.01 -11.10
CA SER A 328 -17.10 3.71 -11.88
C SER A 328 -17.18 2.27 -12.44
N LEU A 329 -16.10 1.46 -12.44
CA LEU A 329 -16.20 0.04 -12.86
C LEU A 329 -17.12 -0.77 -11.95
N ILE A 330 -17.18 -0.42 -10.66
CA ILE A 330 -18.10 -1.04 -9.71
C ILE A 330 -19.36 -0.19 -9.47
N GLY A 331 -19.54 0.91 -10.20
CA GLY A 331 -20.65 1.85 -10.02
C GLY A 331 -20.44 2.88 -8.91
N GLY A 332 -19.19 3.24 -8.61
CA GLY A 332 -18.85 4.19 -7.55
C GLY A 332 -19.06 3.59 -6.15
N VAL A 333 -19.16 4.44 -5.13
CA VAL A 333 -19.40 4.00 -3.75
C VAL A 333 -20.76 3.32 -3.63
N SER A 334 -21.76 3.82 -4.37
CA SER A 334 -23.10 3.25 -4.42
C SER A 334 -23.10 1.79 -4.89
N GLY A 335 -22.38 1.47 -5.96
CA GLY A 335 -22.34 0.11 -6.46
C GLY A 335 -21.40 -0.83 -5.69
N ALA A 336 -20.44 -0.29 -4.93
CA ALA A 336 -19.62 -1.04 -3.98
C ALA A 336 -20.35 -1.34 -2.66
N ASN A 337 -21.32 -0.50 -2.26
CA ASN A 337 -22.06 -0.66 -1.01
C ASN A 337 -22.84 -2.00 -1.01
N GLY A 338 -22.67 -2.79 0.04
CA GLY A 338 -23.22 -4.16 0.11
C GLY A 338 -22.41 -5.21 -0.65
N LYS A 339 -21.39 -4.82 -1.41
CA LYS A 339 -20.45 -5.75 -2.07
C LYS A 339 -19.05 -5.74 -1.47
N PHE A 340 -18.63 -4.61 -0.92
CA PHE A 340 -17.35 -4.39 -0.27
C PHE A 340 -17.54 -3.49 0.96
N ASP A 341 -16.62 -3.55 1.91
CA ASP A 341 -16.58 -2.59 3.02
C ASP A 341 -16.19 -1.20 2.51
N ILE A 342 -17.00 -0.18 2.85
CA ILE A 342 -16.82 1.18 2.36
C ILE A 342 -15.80 1.96 3.19
N ASP A 343 -15.84 1.81 4.51
CA ASP A 343 -14.83 2.36 5.40
C ASP A 343 -14.55 1.40 6.55
N PHE A 344 -13.28 1.26 6.90
CA PHE A 344 -12.84 0.47 8.06
C PHE A 344 -11.91 1.24 9.00
N TRP A 345 -11.36 2.38 8.56
CA TRP A 345 -10.42 3.18 9.34
C TRP A 345 -11.11 4.08 10.37
N GLY A 346 -12.40 4.35 10.19
CA GLY A 346 -13.18 5.21 11.10
C GLY A 346 -13.08 6.69 10.77
N THR A 347 -12.50 7.07 9.62
CA THR A 347 -12.39 8.47 9.18
C THR A 347 -13.70 9.28 9.28
N PRO A 348 -14.87 8.77 8.84
CA PRO A 348 -16.14 9.52 8.98
C PRO A 348 -16.62 9.67 10.45
N GLN A 349 -16.08 8.90 11.40
CA GLN A 349 -16.53 8.95 12.79
C GLN A 349 -16.13 10.25 13.50
N LYS A 350 -15.10 10.97 13.02
CA LYS A 350 -14.76 12.29 13.56
C LYS A 350 -15.95 13.24 13.52
N GLU A 351 -16.67 13.30 12.40
CA GLU A 351 -17.86 14.15 12.27
C GLU A 351 -19.03 13.66 13.12
N ALA A 352 -19.21 12.34 13.24
CA ALA A 352 -20.21 11.77 14.15
C ALA A 352 -19.95 12.16 15.61
N VAL A 353 -18.69 12.11 16.05
CA VAL A 353 -18.29 12.48 17.41
C VAL A 353 -18.40 13.98 17.64
N LEU A 354 -18.00 14.82 16.68
CA LEU A 354 -18.17 16.27 16.78
C LEU A 354 -19.66 16.66 16.85
N TRP A 355 -20.52 15.96 16.11
CA TRP A 355 -21.96 16.13 16.24
C TRP A 355 -22.44 15.75 17.64
N LEU A 356 -21.99 14.62 18.20
CA LEU A 356 -22.33 14.20 19.56
C LEU A 356 -21.86 15.21 20.61
N ASN A 357 -20.66 15.76 20.51
CA ASN A 357 -20.16 16.77 21.44
C ASN A 357 -21.06 18.01 21.51
N ASN A 358 -21.70 18.37 20.39
CA ASN A 358 -22.57 19.54 20.30
C ASN A 358 -24.03 19.25 20.68
N ASN A 359 -24.49 18.00 20.55
CA ASN A 359 -25.92 17.67 20.61
C ASN A 359 -26.29 16.67 21.72
N ALA A 360 -25.36 15.86 22.20
CA ALA A 360 -25.63 14.89 23.26
C ALA A 360 -25.73 15.60 24.62
N PRO A 361 -26.75 15.28 25.44
CA PRO A 361 -26.83 15.75 26.82
C PRO A 361 -25.59 15.43 27.64
N TYR A 362 -25.38 16.19 28.71
CA TYR A 362 -24.28 15.96 29.64
C TYR A 362 -24.35 14.54 30.22
N LYS A 363 -23.21 13.83 30.24
CA LYS A 363 -23.07 12.44 30.72
C LYS A 363 -23.89 11.41 29.94
N SER A 364 -24.27 11.66 28.69
CA SER A 364 -24.84 10.61 27.84
C SER A 364 -23.89 9.43 27.65
N TYR A 365 -24.46 8.22 27.60
CA TYR A 365 -23.76 6.99 27.29
C TYR A 365 -23.69 6.77 25.79
N ILE A 366 -22.47 6.66 25.25
CA ILE A 366 -22.22 6.51 23.81
C ILE A 366 -21.65 5.12 23.56
N HIS A 367 -22.21 4.36 22.63
CA HIS A 367 -21.60 3.11 22.17
C HIS A 367 -21.01 3.27 20.77
N ILE A 368 -19.69 3.18 20.65
CA ILE A 368 -19.01 3.18 19.35
C ILE A 368 -18.71 1.73 18.99
N VAL A 369 -19.29 1.23 17.90
CA VAL A 369 -19.19 -0.21 17.59
C VAL A 369 -17.78 -0.57 17.10
N MET A 370 -17.20 0.26 16.24
CA MET A 370 -15.97 -0.03 15.50
C MET A 370 -15.00 1.16 15.58
N ALA A 371 -13.69 0.90 15.51
CA ALA A 371 -12.65 1.95 15.57
C ALA A 371 -12.80 2.90 16.77
N GLN A 372 -13.17 2.33 17.93
CA GLN A 372 -13.47 3.03 19.18
C GLN A 372 -12.37 4.00 19.61
N SER A 373 -11.11 3.57 19.58
CA SER A 373 -9.96 4.39 20.01
C SER A 373 -9.78 5.65 19.15
N THR A 374 -9.97 5.53 17.84
CA THR A 374 -9.89 6.65 16.90
C THR A 374 -10.99 7.67 17.19
N ALA A 375 -12.24 7.20 17.32
CA ALA A 375 -13.38 8.07 17.54
C ALA A 375 -13.37 8.72 18.94
N ALA A 376 -13.01 7.97 19.97
CA ALA A 376 -12.97 8.44 21.36
C ALA A 376 -12.00 9.62 21.57
N SER A 377 -10.95 9.70 20.76
CA SER A 377 -9.95 10.79 20.81
C SER A 377 -10.54 12.18 20.57
N TYR A 378 -11.77 12.27 20.03
CA TYR A 378 -12.45 13.53 19.73
C TYR A 378 -13.64 13.83 20.66
N LEU A 379 -13.97 12.95 21.61
CA LEU A 379 -15.09 13.16 22.53
C LEU A 379 -14.76 14.22 23.59
N ARG A 380 -15.75 15.03 23.97
CA ARG A 380 -15.65 15.86 25.18
C ARG A 380 -15.63 14.97 26.43
N SER A 381 -15.02 15.45 27.52
CA SER A 381 -14.63 14.63 28.68
C SER A 381 -15.76 13.81 29.31
N ASP A 382 -16.96 14.37 29.48
CA ASP A 382 -18.10 13.65 30.07
C ASP A 382 -18.61 12.49 29.21
N LEU A 383 -18.53 12.62 27.87
CA LEU A 383 -18.90 11.55 26.95
C LEU A 383 -17.79 10.51 26.86
N LEU A 384 -16.52 10.94 26.89
CA LEU A 384 -15.36 10.05 26.94
C LEU A 384 -15.41 9.15 28.19
N ASP A 385 -15.79 9.72 29.33
CA ASP A 385 -15.97 8.95 30.56
C ASP A 385 -17.06 7.88 30.43
N ASN A 386 -18.05 8.05 29.55
CA ASN A 386 -19.19 7.13 29.39
C ASN A 386 -19.15 6.31 28.10
N VAL A 387 -18.12 6.45 27.26
CA VAL A 387 -18.01 5.75 25.98
C VAL A 387 -17.84 4.25 26.20
N ASN A 388 -18.64 3.45 25.52
CA ASN A 388 -18.66 1.98 25.54
C ASN A 388 -18.81 1.34 26.94
N LYS A 389 -19.20 2.10 27.97
CA LYS A 389 -19.50 1.56 29.33
C LYS A 389 -20.82 0.80 29.40
N LYS A 390 -21.78 1.16 28.53
CA LYS A 390 -23.06 0.47 28.39
C LYS A 390 -23.07 -0.34 27.10
N ASN A 391 -23.85 -1.41 27.10
CA ASN A 391 -24.09 -2.19 25.89
C ASN A 391 -24.84 -1.38 24.84
N ILE A 392 -24.87 -1.90 23.61
CA ILE A 392 -25.51 -1.24 22.45
C ILE A 392 -26.97 -0.88 22.75
N THR A 393 -27.72 -1.76 23.40
CA THR A 393 -29.15 -1.57 23.70
C THR A 393 -29.44 -0.61 24.86
N GLU A 394 -28.43 -0.31 25.67
CA GLU A 394 -28.57 0.49 26.89
C GLU A 394 -28.00 1.90 26.76
N SER A 395 -27.18 2.12 25.73
CA SER A 395 -26.57 3.41 25.45
C SER A 395 -27.58 4.40 24.88
N ASP A 396 -27.39 5.68 25.20
CA ASP A 396 -28.25 6.77 24.71
C ASP A 396 -28.00 7.03 23.23
N TYR A 397 -26.76 6.85 22.77
CA TYR A 397 -26.37 6.98 21.37
C TYR A 397 -25.50 5.81 20.91
N ILE A 398 -25.63 5.46 19.63
CA ILE A 398 -24.84 4.41 18.98
C ILE A 398 -24.20 4.98 17.72
N VAL A 399 -22.87 4.90 17.63
CA VAL A 399 -22.11 5.27 16.44
C VAL A 399 -21.75 4.01 15.66
N LEU A 400 -22.29 3.90 14.44
CA LEU A 400 -22.07 2.76 13.54
C LEU A 400 -21.31 3.19 12.30
N LEU A 401 -20.16 2.56 12.03
CA LEU A 401 -19.38 2.73 10.80
C LEU A 401 -19.96 1.84 9.68
N ASN A 402 -19.92 2.28 8.42
CA ASN A 402 -20.29 1.45 7.26
C ASN A 402 -19.19 0.44 6.89
N ARG A 403 -18.99 -0.52 7.80
CA ARG A 403 -18.16 -1.72 7.62
C ARG A 403 -19.04 -2.96 7.77
N GLN A 404 -19.73 -3.30 6.70
CA GLN A 404 -20.79 -4.29 6.71
C GLN A 404 -20.31 -5.70 7.02
N SER A 405 -19.05 -6.03 6.75
CA SER A 405 -18.50 -7.35 7.11
C SER A 405 -18.55 -7.63 8.62
N PHE A 406 -18.57 -6.60 9.46
CA PHE A 406 -18.57 -6.73 10.91
C PHE A 406 -19.98 -6.67 11.51
N PHE A 407 -21.03 -6.42 10.71
CA PHE A 407 -22.41 -6.33 11.18
C PHE A 407 -22.88 -7.63 11.86
N ASN A 408 -22.63 -8.77 11.21
CA ASN A 408 -22.96 -10.09 11.77
C ASN A 408 -22.12 -10.41 13.02
N LEU A 409 -20.86 -9.96 13.05
CA LEU A 409 -19.96 -10.19 14.19
C LEU A 409 -20.50 -9.53 15.47
N TYR A 410 -21.11 -8.35 15.35
CA TYR A 410 -21.72 -7.64 16.47
C TYR A 410 -23.24 -7.82 16.58
N GLY A 411 -23.85 -8.59 15.67
CA GLY A 411 -25.30 -8.77 15.63
C GLY A 411 -26.08 -7.48 15.36
N ILE A 412 -25.52 -6.51 14.65
CA ILE A 412 -26.14 -5.21 14.39
C ILE A 412 -26.29 -4.93 12.90
N SER A 413 -27.19 -4.01 12.56
CA SER A 413 -27.24 -3.37 11.25
C SER A 413 -27.98 -2.03 11.37
N PRO A 414 -27.82 -1.11 10.41
CA PRO A 414 -28.60 0.13 10.39
C PRO A 414 -30.11 -0.15 10.44
N GLN A 415 -30.59 -1.19 9.74
CA GLN A 415 -31.99 -1.59 9.72
C GLN A 415 -32.46 -2.12 11.08
N ARG A 416 -31.61 -2.91 11.78
CA ARG A 416 -31.93 -3.42 13.11
C ARG A 416 -31.99 -2.29 14.13
N LEU A 417 -31.02 -1.38 14.10
CA LEU A 417 -30.99 -0.22 15.00
C LEU A 417 -32.18 0.71 14.78
N SER A 418 -32.58 0.93 13.52
CA SER A 418 -33.71 1.81 13.18
C SER A 418 -35.07 1.33 13.69
N LYS A 419 -35.19 0.10 14.19
CA LYS A 419 -36.44 -0.40 14.80
C LYS A 419 -36.68 0.21 16.18
N ASP A 420 -35.61 0.36 16.95
CA ASP A 420 -35.67 0.74 18.37
C ASP A 420 -34.98 2.09 18.63
N HIS A 421 -34.32 2.68 17.64
CA HIS A 421 -33.56 3.93 17.75
C HIS A 421 -33.82 4.84 16.56
N GLN A 422 -33.83 6.15 16.82
CA GLN A 422 -33.96 7.18 15.79
C GLN A 422 -32.59 7.51 15.17
N LEU A 423 -32.51 7.52 13.84
CA LEU A 423 -31.32 8.05 13.15
C LEU A 423 -31.28 9.58 13.31
N VAL A 424 -30.25 10.09 14.00
CA VAL A 424 -30.12 11.53 14.32
C VAL A 424 -28.99 12.22 13.56
N PHE A 425 -27.99 11.47 13.08
CA PHE A 425 -26.93 12.00 12.22
C PHE A 425 -26.42 10.91 11.27
N SER A 426 -26.04 11.32 10.06
CA SER A 426 -25.30 10.47 9.13
C SER A 426 -24.46 11.31 8.21
N ARG A 427 -23.20 10.90 8.03
CA ARG A 427 -22.34 11.45 6.98
C ARG A 427 -22.40 10.54 5.77
N LYS A 428 -22.66 11.12 4.59
CA LYS A 428 -22.81 10.40 3.33
C LYS A 428 -21.85 10.92 2.27
N ILE A 429 -21.47 10.04 1.35
CA ILE A 429 -20.81 10.38 0.08
C ILE A 429 -21.54 9.64 -1.04
N GLU A 430 -21.86 10.34 -2.13
CA GLU A 430 -22.67 9.77 -3.23
C GLU A 430 -23.95 9.07 -2.74
N ASN A 431 -24.66 9.67 -1.77
CA ASN A 431 -25.83 9.10 -1.08
C ASN A 431 -25.61 7.82 -0.27
N VAL A 432 -24.38 7.29 -0.22
CA VAL A 432 -24.02 6.17 0.64
C VAL A 432 -23.57 6.68 2.00
N PRO A 433 -24.21 6.26 3.10
CA PRO A 433 -23.74 6.57 4.44
C PRO A 433 -22.38 5.93 4.73
N LEU A 434 -21.45 6.73 5.24
CA LEU A 434 -20.15 6.29 5.74
C LEU A 434 -20.21 6.00 7.25
N VAL A 435 -21.03 6.75 7.97
CA VAL A 435 -21.31 6.57 9.40
C VAL A 435 -22.75 6.94 9.72
N TRP A 436 -23.30 6.33 10.77
CA TRP A 436 -24.58 6.67 11.36
C TRP A 436 -24.44 6.93 12.86
N VAL A 437 -25.28 7.82 13.38
CA VAL A 437 -25.51 8.00 14.80
C VAL A 437 -26.99 7.77 15.06
N PHE A 438 -27.28 6.78 15.87
CA PHE A 438 -28.62 6.47 16.35
C PHE A 438 -28.78 6.97 17.77
N LYS A 439 -29.96 7.49 18.10
CA LYS A 439 -30.36 7.88 19.45
C LYS A 439 -31.46 6.95 19.91
N ARG A 440 -31.36 6.47 21.13
CA ARG A 440 -32.40 5.63 21.76
C ARG A 440 -33.69 6.39 21.97
#